data_AF-A0A3A1NI00-F1
#
_entry.id   AF-A0A3A1NI00-F1
#
_cell.length_a   1.000
_cell.length_b   1.000
_cell.length_c   1.000
_cell.angle_alpha   90.00
_cell.angle_beta   90.00
_cell.angle_gamma   90.00
#
_symmetry.space_group_name_H-M   'P 1'
#
loop_
_entity.id
_entity.type
_entity.pdbx_description
1 polymer ?
#
loop_
_entity_poly.entity_id
_entity_poly.type
_entity_poly.pdbx_seq_one_letter_code
_entity_poly.pdbx_strand_id
1 'polypeptide(L)'
;MILTAVILFVVLLILGLLFVPIQIYIDTDTSRYFVRVKGLAKVDLEPDEKEIVRVRMRILFFERSFYPITKPPKPKEKVVRQKTKPKKRLKFRKIARLIKTFEIRRFVVEMDTGDYVANAKMYPLFVLLDQFMGSFHINFQDRNRLLMDVRNRPIRMIRSIV
;
A
#
# COMPACT_ATOMS: atom_id res chain seq x y z
N MET A 1 -24.90 11.24 33.78
CA MET A 1 -24.71 12.28 32.74
C MET A 1 -23.26 12.35 32.24
N ILE A 2 -22.26 12.41 33.12
CA ILE A 2 -20.84 12.43 32.70
C ILE A 2 -20.44 11.12 32.02
N LEU A 3 -20.75 9.97 32.63
CA LEU A 3 -20.41 8.65 32.06
C LEU A 3 -21.04 8.43 30.67
N THR A 4 -22.31 8.81 30.51
CA THR A 4 -23.02 8.71 29.23
C THR A 4 -22.40 9.61 28.15
N ALA A 5 -21.97 10.82 28.53
CA ALA A 5 -21.27 11.73 27.62
C ALA A 5 -19.90 11.17 27.21
N VAL A 6 -19.14 10.58 28.13
CA VAL A 6 -17.85 9.94 27.83
C VAL A 6 -18.04 8.76 26.87
N ILE A 7 -19.02 7.90 27.12
CA ILE A 7 -19.32 6.77 26.23
C ILE A 7 -19.69 7.28 24.84
N LEU A 8 -20.58 8.26 24.75
CA LEU A 8 -20.99 8.84 23.46
C LEU A 8 -19.80 9.44 22.71
N PHE A 9 -18.91 10.16 23.39
CA PHE A 9 -17.71 10.72 22.79
C PHE A 9 -16.79 9.63 22.22
N VAL A 10 -16.54 8.56 22.98
CA VAL A 10 -15.71 7.44 22.52
C VAL A 10 -16.33 6.74 21.31
N VAL A 11 -17.65 6.52 21.33
CA VAL A 11 -18.37 5.91 20.21
C VAL A 11 -18.27 6.79 18.96
N LEU A 12 -18.47 8.09 19.09
CA LEU A 12 -18.32 9.03 17.97
C LEU A 12 -16.89 9.06 17.42
N LEU A 13 -15.88 8.98 18.29
CA LEU A 13 -14.48 8.93 17.88
C LEU A 13 -14.17 7.67 17.08
N ILE A 14 -14.64 6.50 17.53
CA ILE A 14 -14.48 5.22 16.82
C ILE A 14 -15.21 5.28 15.47
N LEU A 15 -16.45 5.78 15.45
CA LEU A 15 -17.21 5.94 14.21
C LEU A 15 -16.51 6.87 13.23
N GLY A 16 -15.98 8.00 13.70
CA GLY A 16 -15.20 8.94 12.88
C GLY A 16 -13.95 8.30 12.28
N LEU A 17 -13.25 7.48 13.06
CA LEU A 17 -12.03 6.78 12.62
C LEU A 17 -12.30 5.87 11.39
N LEU A 18 -13.49 5.29 11.30
CA LEU A 18 -13.89 4.41 10.19
C LEU A 18 -13.99 5.12 8.83
N PHE A 19 -14.16 6.45 8.84
CA PHE A 19 -14.26 7.27 7.63
C PHE A 19 -12.94 7.91 7.20
N VAL A 20 -11.87 7.74 7.98
CA VAL A 20 -10.57 8.32 7.66
C VAL A 20 -10.00 7.66 6.39
N PRO A 21 -9.55 8.44 5.39
CA PRO A 21 -9.05 7.88 4.15
C PRO A 21 -7.65 7.30 4.33
N ILE A 22 -7.50 6.07 3.84
CA ILE A 22 -6.23 5.37 3.66
C ILE A 22 -5.80 5.61 2.21
N GLN A 23 -4.53 5.94 2.02
CA GLN A 23 -3.91 6.16 0.73
C GLN A 23 -2.62 5.34 0.63
N ILE A 24 -2.46 4.63 -0.48
CA ILE A 24 -1.22 3.98 -0.89
C ILE A 24 -0.80 4.70 -2.16
N TYR A 25 0.39 5.28 -2.15
CA TYR A 25 0.89 6.09 -3.24
C TYR A 25 2.28 5.60 -3.66
N ILE A 26 2.45 5.40 -4.96
CA ILE A 26 3.69 4.99 -5.59
C ILE A 26 3.89 5.91 -6.78
N ASP A 27 5.06 6.54 -6.86
CA ASP A 27 5.49 7.30 -8.03
C ASP A 27 7.00 7.12 -8.18
N THR A 28 7.39 6.38 -9.20
CA THR A 28 8.81 6.05 -9.44
C THR A 28 9.59 7.21 -10.00
N ASP A 29 8.93 8.14 -10.71
CA ASP A 29 9.57 9.31 -11.31
C ASP A 29 10.02 10.30 -10.22
N THR A 30 9.16 10.54 -9.23
CA THR A 30 9.48 11.42 -8.10
C THR A 30 10.12 10.68 -6.91
N SER A 31 10.37 9.38 -7.02
CA SER A 31 10.81 8.50 -5.93
C SER A 31 9.93 8.61 -4.66
N ARG A 32 8.62 8.79 -4.83
CA ARG A 32 7.67 8.96 -3.72
C ARG A 32 6.86 7.70 -3.51
N TYR A 33 7.11 7.05 -2.38
CA TYR A 33 6.45 5.82 -2.02
C TYR A 33 5.93 5.94 -0.59
N PHE A 34 4.62 5.96 -0.39
CA PHE A 34 4.07 6.07 0.96
C PHE A 34 2.72 5.39 1.15
N VAL A 35 2.47 4.99 2.39
CA VAL A 35 1.16 4.58 2.89
C VAL A 35 0.74 5.56 3.97
N ARG A 36 -0.45 6.15 3.84
CA ARG A 36 -0.95 7.16 4.77
C ARG A 36 -2.36 6.87 5.19
N VAL A 37 -2.63 6.99 6.48
CA VAL A 37 -3.96 7.20 7.04
C VAL A 37 -4.07 8.70 7.32
N LYS A 38 -4.88 9.41 6.54
CA LYS A 38 -4.88 10.89 6.52
C LYS A 38 -5.11 11.45 7.94
N GLY A 39 -4.17 12.27 8.41
CA GLY A 39 -4.24 12.91 9.73
C GLY A 39 -3.80 12.04 10.91
N LEU A 40 -3.49 10.76 10.71
CA LEU A 40 -3.15 9.83 11.80
C LEU A 40 -1.76 9.24 11.67
N ALA A 41 -1.46 8.65 10.51
CA ALA A 41 -0.21 7.94 10.31
C ALA A 41 0.27 8.06 8.87
N LYS A 42 1.58 8.07 8.67
CA LYS A 42 2.23 8.03 7.38
C LYS A 42 3.50 7.20 7.48
N VAL A 43 3.68 6.28 6.53
CA VAL A 43 4.89 5.51 6.34
C VAL A 43 5.43 5.87 4.98
N ASP A 44 6.61 6.48 4.95
CA ASP A 44 7.37 6.84 3.76
C ASP A 44 8.48 5.81 3.54
N LEU A 45 8.71 5.42 2.29
CA LEU A 45 9.88 4.68 1.84
C LEU A 45 10.74 5.66 1.05
N GLU A 46 11.91 5.97 1.61
CA GLU A 46 12.86 6.92 1.06
C GLU A 46 14.12 6.14 0.62
N PRO A 47 14.66 6.35 -0.58
CA PRO A 47 15.99 5.85 -0.93
C PRO A 47 17.04 6.55 -0.06
N ASP A 48 18.07 5.82 0.37
CA ASP A 48 19.13 6.35 1.24
C ASP A 48 20.51 5.83 0.79
N GLU A 49 21.57 6.56 1.11
CA GLU A 49 22.93 6.20 0.66
C GLU A 49 23.51 5.02 1.45
N LYS A 50 23.07 4.83 2.70
CA LYS A 50 23.56 3.76 3.59
C LYS A 50 22.94 2.40 3.31
N GLU A 51 21.69 2.37 2.86
CA GLU A 51 20.95 1.18 2.45
C GLU A 51 19.95 1.52 1.35
N ILE A 52 19.61 0.55 0.51
CA ILE A 52 18.71 0.72 -0.66
C ILE A 52 17.37 1.37 -0.27
N VAL A 53 16.87 1.17 0.96
CA VAL A 53 15.60 1.73 1.42
C VAL A 53 15.63 2.08 2.91
N ARG A 54 15.22 3.31 3.25
CA ARG A 54 14.89 3.75 4.61
C ARG A 54 13.37 3.86 4.77
N VAL A 55 12.84 3.32 5.87
CA VAL A 55 11.41 3.45 6.21
C VAL A 55 11.25 4.52 7.29
N ARG A 56 10.50 5.58 6.99
CA ARG A 56 10.17 6.66 7.90
C ARG A 56 8.70 6.60 8.30
N MET A 57 8.44 6.30 9.57
CA MET A 57 7.10 6.23 10.14
C MET A 57 6.80 7.48 10.95
N ARG A 58 5.65 8.09 10.68
CA ARG A 58 5.06 9.20 11.43
C ARG A 58 3.69 8.76 11.92
N ILE A 59 3.47 8.74 13.23
CA ILE A 59 2.19 8.38 13.86
C ILE A 59 1.86 9.50 14.85
N LEU A 60 0.86 10.32 14.52
CA LEU A 60 0.45 11.49 15.30
C LEU A 60 1.67 12.40 15.62
N PHE A 61 2.15 12.37 16.87
CA PHE A 61 3.26 13.17 17.38
C PHE A 61 4.59 12.41 17.46
N PHE A 62 4.61 11.14 17.06
CA PHE A 62 5.79 10.28 17.12
C PHE A 62 6.35 10.04 15.72
N GLU A 63 7.66 10.19 15.58
CA GLU A 63 8.38 9.92 14.35
C GLU A 63 9.55 8.98 14.59
N ARG A 64 9.67 7.94 13.76
CA ARG A 64 10.75 6.96 13.86
C ARG A 64 11.15 6.45 12.48
N SER A 65 12.45 6.41 12.22
CA SER A 65 13.02 5.83 11.00
C SER A 65 13.78 4.54 11.31
N PHE A 66 13.71 3.57 10.41
CA PHE A 66 14.47 2.32 10.51
C PHE A 66 14.78 1.75 9.13
N TYR A 67 15.70 0.78 9.10
CA TYR A 67 16.23 0.16 7.91
C TYR A 67 15.76 -1.29 7.82
N PRO A 68 14.76 -1.60 6.97
CA PRO A 68 14.17 -2.92 6.91
C PRO A 68 15.07 -3.97 6.25
N ILE A 69 16.07 -3.58 5.46
CA ILE A 69 16.96 -4.48 4.71
C ILE A 69 18.27 -4.69 5.49
N THR A 70 18.18 -4.80 6.83
CA THR A 70 19.29 -5.21 7.68
C THR A 70 19.28 -6.73 7.85
N LYS A 71 20.47 -7.37 7.91
CA LYS A 71 20.56 -8.80 8.27
C LYS A 71 19.88 -8.99 9.63
N PRO A 72 18.87 -9.86 9.74
CA PRO A 72 18.23 -10.08 11.02
C PRO A 72 19.26 -10.61 12.03
N PRO A 73 19.24 -10.15 13.29
CA PRO A 73 20.05 -10.76 14.34
C PRO A 73 19.65 -12.24 14.45
N LYS A 74 20.64 -13.14 14.48
CA LYS A 74 20.41 -14.58 14.65
C LYS A 74 19.53 -14.79 15.90
N PRO A 75 18.34 -15.39 15.78
CA PRO A 75 17.53 -15.69 16.95
C PRO A 75 18.31 -16.67 17.84
N LYS A 76 18.42 -16.38 19.15
CA LYS A 76 18.78 -17.42 20.13
C LYS A 76 17.60 -18.38 20.18
N GLU A 77 17.80 -19.62 19.72
CA GLU A 77 16.78 -20.66 19.77
C GLU A 77 16.34 -20.90 21.22
N LYS A 78 15.13 -20.46 21.57
CA LYS A 78 14.37 -21.07 22.65
C LYS A 78 13.34 -21.98 21.98
N VAL A 79 13.61 -23.29 21.99
CA VAL A 79 12.68 -24.32 21.53
C VAL A 79 11.50 -24.39 22.51
N VAL A 80 10.52 -23.51 22.33
CA VAL A 80 9.20 -23.67 22.95
C VAL A 80 8.34 -24.40 21.92
N ARG A 81 8.06 -25.68 22.17
CA ARG A 81 7.06 -26.45 21.42
C ARG A 81 5.67 -25.83 21.65
N GLN A 82 5.31 -24.84 20.84
CA GLN A 82 3.94 -24.33 20.80
C GLN A 82 3.06 -25.32 20.04
N LYS A 83 1.96 -25.75 20.67
CA LYS A 83 0.90 -26.51 19.99
C LYS A 83 0.40 -25.69 18.80
N THR A 84 0.66 -26.17 17.60
CA THR A 84 0.24 -25.53 16.35
C THR A 84 -1.28 -25.51 16.29
N LYS A 85 -1.89 -24.36 16.65
CA LYS A 85 -3.33 -24.14 16.41
C LYS A 85 -3.59 -24.33 14.91
N PRO A 86 -4.70 -24.97 14.49
CA PRO A 86 -5.01 -25.11 13.08
C PRO A 86 -5.06 -23.71 12.46
N LYS A 87 -4.19 -23.45 11.49
CA LYS A 87 -4.18 -22.20 10.72
C LYS A 87 -5.54 -22.09 10.04
N LYS A 88 -6.41 -21.20 10.54
CA LYS A 88 -7.66 -20.84 9.85
C LYS A 88 -7.26 -20.39 8.45
N ARG A 89 -7.52 -21.22 7.44
CA ARG A 89 -7.26 -20.86 6.04
C ARG A 89 -8.16 -19.67 5.72
N LEU A 90 -7.59 -18.49 5.55
CA LEU A 90 -8.34 -17.37 5.00
C LEU A 90 -8.85 -17.82 3.62
N LYS A 91 -10.17 -17.84 3.46
CA LYS A 91 -10.78 -18.19 2.17
C LYS A 91 -10.33 -17.14 1.16
N PHE A 92 -9.75 -17.56 0.03
CA PHE A 92 -9.29 -16.69 -1.06
C PHE A 92 -10.35 -15.65 -1.47
N ARG A 93 -11.64 -16.05 -1.47
CA ARG A 93 -12.79 -15.17 -1.71
C ARG A 93 -12.87 -13.96 -0.76
N LYS A 94 -12.45 -14.10 0.51
CA LYS A 94 -12.41 -12.97 1.48
C LYS A 94 -11.29 -11.98 1.14
N ILE A 95 -10.12 -12.49 0.74
CA ILE A 95 -8.99 -11.64 0.33
C ILE A 95 -9.36 -10.87 -0.94
N ALA A 96 -9.92 -11.55 -1.94
CA ALA A 96 -10.38 -10.90 -3.17
C ALA A 96 -11.43 -9.81 -2.91
N ARG A 97 -12.39 -10.06 -1.99
CA ARG A 97 -13.37 -9.04 -1.57
C ARG A 97 -12.71 -7.84 -0.91
N LEU A 98 -11.71 -8.06 -0.05
CA LEU A 98 -10.97 -6.99 0.60
C LEU A 98 -10.23 -6.13 -0.43
N ILE A 99 -9.49 -6.75 -1.35
CA ILE A 99 -8.72 -6.04 -2.39
C ILE A 99 -9.65 -5.19 -3.25
N LYS A 100 -10.84 -5.70 -3.61
CA LYS A 100 -11.85 -4.95 -4.36
C LYS A 100 -12.38 -3.69 -3.65
N THR A 101 -12.18 -3.54 -2.35
CA THR A 101 -12.59 -2.30 -1.64
C THR A 101 -11.67 -1.12 -1.90
N PHE A 102 -10.44 -1.41 -2.34
CA PHE A 102 -9.48 -0.38 -2.70
C PHE A 102 -9.83 0.21 -4.06
N GLU A 103 -9.96 1.52 -4.09
CA GLU A 103 -10.30 2.29 -5.27
C GLU A 103 -9.01 2.83 -5.88
N ILE A 104 -8.73 2.42 -7.12
CA ILE A 104 -7.59 2.92 -7.89
C ILE A 104 -8.00 4.29 -8.45
N ARG A 105 -7.37 5.37 -7.97
CA ARG A 105 -7.63 6.75 -8.41
C ARG A 105 -6.79 7.15 -9.61
N ARG A 106 -5.55 6.64 -9.68
CA ARG A 106 -4.63 6.82 -10.81
C ARG A 106 -3.79 5.57 -10.94
N PHE A 107 -3.62 5.10 -12.17
CA PHE A 107 -2.72 4.02 -12.53
C PHE A 107 -2.11 4.33 -13.89
N VAL A 108 -0.83 4.68 -13.88
CA VAL A 108 -0.06 5.04 -15.08
C VAL A 108 1.18 4.18 -15.13
N VAL A 109 1.39 3.54 -16.26
CA VAL A 109 2.60 2.77 -16.59
C VAL A 109 3.17 3.32 -17.87
N GLU A 110 4.39 3.84 -17.81
CA GLU A 110 5.22 4.12 -18.98
C GLU A 110 6.35 3.12 -18.97
N MET A 111 6.54 2.40 -20.07
CA MET A 111 7.53 1.35 -20.18
C MET A 111 8.40 1.51 -21.42
N ASP A 112 9.70 1.29 -21.22
CA ASP A 112 10.70 1.14 -22.26
C ASP A 112 11.67 0.01 -21.85
N THR A 113 11.86 -0.96 -22.74
CA THR A 113 12.75 -2.10 -22.50
C THR A 113 14.19 -1.87 -22.96
N GLY A 114 14.48 -0.75 -23.63
CA GLY A 114 15.75 -0.47 -24.29
C GLY A 114 15.93 -1.19 -25.64
N ASP A 115 14.98 -2.05 -26.04
CA ASP A 115 14.93 -2.68 -27.35
C ASP A 115 13.69 -2.18 -28.12
N TYR A 116 13.95 -1.48 -29.22
CA TYR A 116 12.91 -0.94 -30.08
C TYR A 116 12.02 -2.03 -30.70
N VAL A 117 12.55 -3.22 -31.00
CA VAL A 117 11.75 -4.34 -31.54
C VAL A 117 10.82 -4.88 -30.45
N ALA A 118 11.31 -5.02 -29.22
CA ALA A 118 10.50 -5.49 -28.10
C ALA A 118 9.38 -4.49 -27.76
N ASN A 119 9.71 -3.20 -27.69
CA ASN A 119 8.72 -2.13 -27.48
C ASN A 119 7.66 -2.13 -28.58
N ALA A 120 8.04 -2.21 -29.85
CA ALA A 120 7.09 -2.26 -30.98
C ALA A 120 6.15 -3.47 -30.90
N LYS A 121 6.67 -4.64 -30.52
CA LYS A 121 5.86 -5.87 -30.34
C LYS A 121 4.85 -5.76 -29.20
N MET A 122 5.18 -5.02 -28.14
CA MET A 122 4.28 -4.84 -27.00
C MET A 122 3.25 -3.72 -27.23
N TYR A 123 3.44 -2.85 -28.24
CA TYR A 123 2.56 -1.73 -28.52
C TYR A 123 1.07 -2.12 -28.64
N PRO A 124 0.67 -3.19 -29.37
CA PRO A 124 -0.73 -3.59 -29.44
C PRO A 124 -1.33 -3.96 -28.08
N LEU A 125 -0.55 -4.61 -27.21
CA LEU A 125 -0.99 -4.96 -25.86
C LEU A 125 -1.18 -3.70 -24.99
N PHE A 126 -0.26 -2.74 -25.08
CA PHE A 126 -0.35 -1.50 -24.30
C PHE A 126 -1.52 -0.63 -24.73
N VAL A 127 -1.84 -0.54 -26.02
CA VAL A 127 -3.05 0.14 -26.51
C VAL A 127 -4.33 -0.51 -25.94
N LEU A 128 -4.39 -1.84 -25.88
CA LEU A 128 -5.52 -2.54 -25.25
C LEU A 128 -5.60 -2.25 -23.75
N LEU A 129 -4.48 -2.29 -23.03
CA LEU A 129 -4.45 -2.01 -21.60
C LEU A 129 -4.83 -0.55 -21.29
N ASP A 130 -4.40 0.39 -22.13
CA ASP A 130 -4.75 1.81 -22.01
C ASP A 130 -6.27 2.04 -22.16
N GLN A 131 -6.91 1.32 -23.09
CA GLN A 131 -8.35 1.44 -23.30
C GLN A 131 -9.20 0.89 -22.12
N PHE A 132 -8.74 -0.16 -21.44
CA PHE A 132 -9.58 -0.92 -20.50
C PHE A 132 -9.17 -0.82 -19.03
N MET A 133 -7.89 -0.58 -18.71
CA MET A 133 -7.35 -0.84 -17.38
C MET A 133 -6.70 0.39 -16.71
N GLY A 134 -6.37 1.45 -17.44
CA GLY A 134 -5.68 2.62 -16.90
C GLY A 134 -4.90 3.35 -17.98
N SER A 135 -3.84 4.07 -17.62
CA SER A 135 -2.97 4.71 -18.62
C SER A 135 -1.72 3.87 -18.85
N PHE A 136 -1.60 3.25 -20.02
CA PHE A 136 -0.49 2.36 -20.35
C PHE A 136 0.18 2.81 -21.63
N HIS A 137 1.44 3.21 -21.51
CA HIS A 137 2.19 3.76 -22.63
C HIS A 137 3.52 3.02 -22.80
N ILE A 138 3.80 2.62 -24.04
CA ILE A 138 5.15 2.25 -24.45
C ILE A 138 5.82 3.47 -25.05
N ASN A 139 7.07 3.69 -24.69
CA ASN A 139 7.90 4.72 -25.27
C ASN A 139 9.20 4.13 -25.83
N PHE A 140 9.98 5.00 -26.48
CA PHE A 140 11.28 4.71 -27.09
C PHE A 140 12.29 5.78 -26.64
N GLN A 141 12.18 6.16 -25.36
CA GLN A 141 12.87 7.30 -24.77
C GLN A 141 13.68 6.89 -23.53
N ASP A 142 13.84 5.59 -23.31
CA ASP A 142 14.46 4.99 -22.12
C ASP A 142 13.79 5.43 -20.81
N ARG A 143 12.48 5.69 -20.83
CA ARG A 143 11.71 6.13 -19.67
C ARG A 143 10.82 5.03 -19.13
N ASN A 144 10.99 4.74 -17.84
CA ASN A 144 10.18 3.80 -17.10
C ASN A 144 9.52 4.49 -15.91
N ARG A 145 8.19 4.51 -15.88
CA ARG A 145 7.41 5.16 -14.82
C ARG A 145 6.23 4.30 -14.38
N LEU A 146 6.07 4.18 -13.07
CA LEU A 146 4.87 3.65 -12.44
C LEU A 146 4.32 4.71 -11.49
N LEU A 147 3.10 5.18 -11.78
CA LEU A 147 2.32 6.01 -10.87
C LEU A 147 1.06 5.26 -10.46
N MET A 148 0.88 5.06 -9.16
CA MET A 148 -0.28 4.39 -8.60
C MET A 148 -0.78 5.15 -7.36
N ASP A 149 -2.00 5.64 -7.41
CA ASP A 149 -2.72 6.23 -6.26
C ASP A 149 -3.93 5.35 -5.94
N VAL A 150 -3.85 4.60 -4.85
CA VAL A 150 -4.89 3.69 -4.40
C VAL A 150 -5.44 4.20 -3.08
N ARG A 151 -6.77 4.30 -2.97
CA ARG A 151 -7.43 4.85 -1.79
C ARG A 151 -8.49 3.92 -1.24
N ASN A 152 -8.69 3.97 0.07
CA ASN A 152 -9.74 3.21 0.74
C ASN A 152 -10.20 3.90 2.03
N ARG A 153 -11.24 3.39 2.66
CA ARG A 153 -11.67 3.77 4.01
C ARG A 153 -11.91 2.49 4.83
N PRO A 154 -11.58 2.47 6.13
CA PRO A 154 -11.79 1.30 6.98
C PRO A 154 -13.22 0.75 6.92
N ILE A 155 -14.24 1.63 6.84
CA ILE A 155 -15.64 1.22 6.73
C ILE A 155 -15.92 0.31 5.52
N ARG A 156 -15.25 0.55 4.38
CA ARG A 156 -15.43 -0.28 3.17
C ARG A 156 -14.82 -1.67 3.36
N MET A 157 -13.65 -1.74 4.00
CA MET A 157 -12.96 -3.00 4.30
C MET A 157 -13.79 -3.88 5.24
N ILE A 158 -14.34 -3.29 6.31
CA ILE A 158 -15.19 -4.01 7.27
C ILE A 158 -16.44 -4.58 6.58
N ARG A 159 -17.14 -3.76 5.79
CA ARG A 159 -18.31 -4.19 5.00
C ARG A 159 -18.03 -5.35 4.03
N SER A 160 -16.78 -5.53 3.61
CA SER A 160 -16.42 -6.62 2.69
C SER A 160 -16.22 -7.98 3.39
N ILE A 161 -15.96 -7.96 4.70
CA ILE A 161 -15.64 -9.14 5.51
C ILE A 161 -16.86 -9.65 6.29
N VAL A 162 -17.62 -8.72 6.87
CA VAL A 162 -18.90 -8.96 7.58
C VAL A 162 -19.95 -9.37 6.55
#